data_AF-A0A5C6EWU1-F1
#
_entry.id   AF-A0A5C6EWU1-F1
#
_cell.length_a   1.000
_cell.length_b   1.000
_cell.length_c   1.000
_cell.angle_alpha   90.00
_cell.angle_beta   90.00
_cell.angle_gamma   90.00
#
_symmetry.space_group_name_H-M   'P 1'
#
loop_
_entity.id
_entity.type
_entity.pdbx_description
1 polymer ?
#
loop_
_entity_poly.entity_id
_entity_poly.type
_entity_poly.pdbx_seq_one_letter_code
_entity_poly.pdbx_strand_id
1 'polypeptide(L)'
;MPNYLEEIKIQLHLWPWSVEIPEESRPLTGGCIEFSFYGSPVLSISHEAKLYIPSRMEQFKPLGPPYDKARYQVYETPHGILAGQAALKKLRIRIADKTFDVEFNAQDATERLIPGSSNLSQKTRTARCVDAWSQVFDDLLDKATDSKDEYTSEISWSVILDYLNQINKDAAKEPRKALIVGIAEDMINRLPITVTSARKILLRCRDFVPIHRFQESDVHCLRWYVQQPGGTKEEKAGNKQRLLAVVRKEFFNTLENQVLKDFIIRCNLESSRYLQGEQDKKKSRRAMVVQSYQ
;
A
#
# COMPACT_ATOMS: atom_id res chain seq x y z
N MET A 1 19.49 50.73 12.73
CA MET A 1 20.44 50.22 11.73
C MET A 1 19.91 48.89 11.20
N PRO A 2 19.04 48.88 10.16
CA PRO A 2 18.51 47.64 9.62
C PRO A 2 19.47 47.11 8.55
N ASN A 3 20.19 46.04 8.88
CA ASN A 3 20.95 45.27 7.89
C ASN A 3 19.96 44.60 6.93
N TYR A 4 20.07 44.99 5.66
CA TYR A 4 19.87 44.17 4.47
C TYR A 4 19.34 42.75 4.75
N LEU A 5 18.01 42.60 4.78
CA LEU A 5 17.41 41.40 4.22
C LEU A 5 17.77 41.45 2.75
N GLU A 6 18.78 40.68 2.33
CA GLU A 6 18.94 40.34 0.91
C GLU A 6 17.55 39.98 0.40
N GLU A 7 17.07 40.69 -0.62
CA GLU A 7 15.72 40.50 -1.13
C GLU A 7 15.59 39.05 -1.62
N ILE A 8 14.95 38.20 -0.81
CA ILE A 8 14.84 36.77 -1.10
C ILE A 8 13.84 36.61 -2.23
N LYS A 9 14.34 36.46 -3.46
CA LYS A 9 13.51 36.44 -4.66
C LYS A 9 12.67 35.17 -4.81
N ILE A 10 13.06 34.08 -4.16
CA ILE A 10 12.30 32.82 -4.19
C ILE A 10 12.40 32.10 -2.85
N GLN A 11 11.26 31.62 -2.36
CA GLN A 11 11.14 30.86 -1.11
C GLN A 11 10.39 29.55 -1.34
N LEU A 12 10.86 28.49 -0.69
CA LEU A 12 10.15 27.21 -0.56
C LEU A 12 9.41 27.18 0.77
N HIS A 13 8.10 26.97 0.70
CA HIS A 13 7.22 26.76 1.83
C HIS A 13 6.92 25.27 1.96
N LEU A 14 7.04 24.72 3.17
CA LEU A 14 6.75 23.30 3.40
C LEU A 14 5.26 22.97 3.26
N TRP A 15 4.39 23.96 3.49
CA TRP A 15 2.94 23.82 3.43
C TRP A 15 2.29 25.03 2.72
N PRO A 16 1.09 24.88 2.15
CA PRO A 16 0.41 26.00 1.49
C PRO A 16 0.02 27.15 2.43
N TRP A 17 -0.18 26.88 3.71
CA TRP A 17 -0.50 27.89 4.73
C TRP A 17 0.73 28.48 5.42
N SER A 18 1.93 27.97 5.13
CA SER A 18 3.16 28.47 5.74
C SER A 18 3.75 29.67 4.98
N VAL A 19 2.97 30.24 4.06
CA VAL A 19 3.30 31.49 3.36
C VAL A 19 3.31 32.60 4.41
N GLU A 20 4.42 33.33 4.51
CA GLU A 20 4.73 34.34 5.55
C GLU A 20 5.23 33.82 6.91
N ILE A 21 5.37 32.50 7.11
CA ILE A 21 5.98 31.94 8.33
C ILE A 21 7.47 31.64 8.08
N PRO A 22 8.42 32.41 8.63
CA PRO A 22 9.84 32.25 8.32
C PRO A 22 10.42 30.90 8.78
N GLU A 23 9.87 30.33 9.86
CA GLU A 23 10.34 29.07 10.45
C GLU A 23 10.05 27.86 9.54
N GLU A 24 8.99 27.94 8.74
CA GLU A 24 8.53 26.89 7.83
C GLU A 24 8.86 27.19 6.35
N SER A 25 9.63 28.25 6.14
CA SER A 25 10.02 28.75 4.82
C SER A 25 11.53 28.72 4.67
N ARG A 26 12.01 28.32 3.49
CA ARG A 26 13.44 28.27 3.20
C ARG A 26 13.78 29.11 1.96
N PRO A 27 14.75 30.04 2.05
CA PRO A 27 15.20 30.80 0.90
C PRO A 27 15.90 29.88 -0.12
N LEU A 28 15.64 30.11 -1.41
CA LEU A 28 16.36 29.42 -2.49
C LEU A 28 17.56 30.26 -2.93
N THR A 29 18.74 30.03 -2.34
CA THR A 29 19.99 30.76 -2.68
C THR A 29 20.95 29.98 -3.59
N GLY A 30 20.52 28.83 -4.12
CA GLY A 30 21.33 27.96 -4.99
C GLY A 30 21.86 26.72 -4.27
N GLY A 31 22.18 25.67 -5.03
CA GLY A 31 22.73 24.41 -4.48
C GLY A 31 21.69 23.31 -4.26
N CYS A 32 21.84 22.54 -3.19
CA CYS A 32 20.93 21.43 -2.85
C CYS A 32 20.07 21.81 -1.64
N ILE A 33 18.78 21.51 -1.70
CA ILE A 33 17.83 21.74 -0.62
C ILE A 33 17.23 20.42 -0.19
N GLU A 34 17.47 20.08 1.07
CA GLU A 34 16.96 18.86 1.69
C GLU A 34 15.83 19.19 2.64
N PHE A 35 14.67 18.57 2.45
CA PHE A 35 13.53 18.76 3.35
C PHE A 35 12.68 17.50 3.46
N SER A 36 11.95 17.39 4.56
CA SER A 36 10.98 16.33 4.80
C SER A 36 9.72 16.60 3.99
N PHE A 37 9.30 15.61 3.19
CA PHE A 37 8.14 15.75 2.32
C PHE A 37 6.85 15.37 3.04
N TYR A 38 5.96 16.35 3.19
CA TYR A 38 4.66 16.17 3.84
C TYR A 38 3.45 16.23 2.88
N GLY A 39 3.68 16.43 1.58
CA GLY A 39 2.65 16.25 0.55
C GLY A 39 2.47 17.42 -0.41
N SER A 40 2.58 18.66 0.05
CA SER A 40 2.25 19.84 -0.76
C SER A 40 3.14 21.06 -0.46
N PRO A 41 4.47 20.97 -0.70
CA PRO A 41 5.29 22.16 -0.64
C PRO A 41 4.92 23.14 -1.75
N VAL A 42 5.19 24.40 -1.52
CA VAL A 42 4.76 25.49 -2.42
C VAL A 42 5.91 26.48 -2.59
N LEU A 43 6.01 27.08 -3.77
CA LEU A 43 7.06 28.05 -4.10
C LEU A 43 6.48 29.44 -4.19
N SER A 44 7.06 30.37 -3.45
CA SER A 44 6.78 31.80 -3.62
C SER A 44 7.87 32.44 -4.44
N ILE A 45 7.47 33.10 -5.52
CA ILE A 45 8.37 33.61 -6.55
C ILE A 45 8.10 35.09 -6.74
N SER A 46 9.14 35.92 -6.73
CA SER A 46 9.01 37.32 -7.09
C SER A 46 8.77 37.50 -8.59
N HIS A 47 8.05 38.54 -9.00
CA HIS A 47 7.81 38.82 -10.43
C HIS A 47 9.09 38.99 -11.27
N GLU A 48 10.24 39.22 -10.64
CA GLU A 48 11.53 39.35 -11.30
C GLU A 48 12.20 38.01 -11.62
N ALA A 49 11.68 36.91 -11.07
CA ALA A 49 12.24 35.58 -11.20
C ALA A 49 11.37 34.70 -12.11
N LYS A 50 12.02 33.90 -12.96
CA LYS A 50 11.36 32.90 -13.81
C LYS A 50 11.86 31.50 -13.47
N LEU A 51 10.92 30.56 -13.35
CA LEU A 51 11.20 29.14 -13.10
C LEU A 51 11.11 28.30 -14.37
N TYR A 52 12.05 27.38 -14.50
CA TYR A 52 12.07 26.41 -15.58
C TYR A 52 12.43 25.03 -15.03
N ILE A 53 11.71 24.01 -15.47
CA ILE A 53 12.14 22.62 -15.31
C ILE A 53 12.98 22.26 -16.54
N PRO A 54 14.30 22.01 -16.41
CA PRO A 54 15.19 21.77 -17.54
C PRO A 54 14.76 20.61 -18.45
N SER A 55 14.01 19.66 -17.90
CA SER A 55 13.65 18.40 -18.55
C SER A 55 12.27 18.38 -19.21
N ARG A 56 11.33 19.26 -18.83
CA ARG A 56 9.93 19.17 -19.28
C ARG A 56 9.27 20.46 -19.76
N MET A 57 9.92 21.63 -19.63
CA MET A 57 9.31 22.94 -19.99
C MET A 57 7.85 23.07 -19.51
N GLU A 58 7.57 22.63 -18.27
CA GLU A 58 6.24 22.67 -17.70
C GLU A 58 5.96 24.06 -17.10
N GLN A 59 4.75 24.60 -17.34
CA GLN A 59 4.31 25.86 -16.74
C GLN A 59 3.79 25.60 -15.33
N PHE A 60 4.29 26.38 -14.37
CA PHE A 60 3.86 26.27 -12.97
C PHE A 60 2.45 26.85 -12.82
N LYS A 61 1.56 26.10 -12.18
CA LYS A 61 0.21 26.57 -11.88
C LYS A 61 0.26 27.52 -10.68
N PRO A 62 -0.25 28.76 -10.79
CA PRO A 62 -0.33 29.66 -9.66
C PRO A 62 -1.37 29.15 -8.67
N LEU A 63 -1.07 29.26 -7.39
CA LEU A 63 -1.97 28.91 -6.28
C LEU A 63 -2.36 30.21 -5.57
N GLY A 64 -3.61 30.65 -5.76
CA GLY A 64 -4.14 31.86 -5.15
C GLY A 64 -3.64 33.18 -5.78
N PRO A 65 -4.08 34.33 -5.22
CA PRO A 65 -3.69 35.66 -5.70
C PRO A 65 -2.24 36.03 -5.29
N PRO A 66 -1.62 37.01 -5.95
CA PRO A 66 -0.31 37.50 -5.56
C PRO A 66 -0.40 38.25 -4.22
N TYR A 67 0.66 38.15 -3.42
CA TYR A 67 0.71 38.69 -2.05
C TYR A 67 1.91 39.64 -1.86
N ASP A 68 1.99 40.28 -0.69
CA ASP A 68 2.94 41.38 -0.40
C ASP A 68 2.94 42.47 -1.49
N LYS A 69 1.81 43.17 -1.63
CA LYS A 69 1.60 44.23 -2.65
C LYS A 69 1.87 43.77 -4.08
N ALA A 70 1.49 42.54 -4.39
CA ALA A 70 1.73 41.89 -5.68
C ALA A 70 3.21 41.80 -6.08
N ARG A 71 4.10 41.61 -5.09
CA ARG A 71 5.53 41.34 -5.34
C ARG A 71 5.80 39.86 -5.58
N TYR A 72 5.06 39.00 -4.89
CA TYR A 72 5.24 37.55 -4.94
C TYR A 72 3.97 36.84 -5.41
N GLN A 73 4.16 35.76 -6.16
CA GLN A 73 3.11 34.84 -6.57
C GLN A 73 3.47 33.43 -6.08
N VAL A 74 2.48 32.76 -5.50
CA VAL A 74 2.62 31.39 -5.00
C VAL A 74 2.31 30.40 -6.12
N TYR A 75 3.10 29.34 -6.22
CA TYR A 75 2.99 28.28 -7.22
C TYR A 75 3.15 26.90 -6.60
N GLU A 76 2.33 25.94 -7.04
CA GLU A 76 2.46 24.54 -6.62
C GLU A 76 3.81 23.96 -7.08
N THR A 77 4.51 23.24 -6.20
CA THR A 77 5.71 22.51 -6.62
C THR A 77 5.33 21.31 -7.50
N PRO A 78 5.87 21.19 -8.72
CA PRO A 78 5.59 20.06 -9.60
C PRO A 78 6.00 18.74 -8.94
N HIS A 79 5.09 17.76 -8.92
CA HIS A 79 5.35 16.43 -8.36
C HIS A 79 6.55 15.73 -9.00
N GLY A 80 6.91 16.06 -10.24
CA GLY A 80 8.10 15.52 -10.92
C GLY A 80 9.42 15.96 -10.28
N ILE A 81 9.47 17.12 -9.63
CA ILE A 81 10.65 17.61 -8.89
C ILE A 81 10.76 16.91 -7.52
N LEU A 82 9.61 16.60 -6.92
CA LEU A 82 9.52 16.00 -5.59
C LEU A 82 9.76 14.48 -5.61
N ALA A 83 9.16 13.79 -6.57
CA ALA A 83 9.08 12.32 -6.64
C ALA A 83 9.64 11.73 -7.95
N GLY A 84 10.33 12.53 -8.76
CA GLY A 84 10.93 12.10 -10.02
C GLY A 84 12.37 11.56 -9.86
N GLN A 85 12.92 11.01 -10.94
CA GLN A 85 14.31 10.58 -11.03
C GLN A 85 15.28 11.77 -10.85
N ALA A 86 16.53 11.52 -10.49
CA ALA A 86 17.53 12.56 -10.16
C ALA A 86 17.63 13.71 -11.20
N ALA A 87 17.46 13.42 -12.50
CA ALA A 87 17.47 14.45 -13.55
C ALA A 87 16.25 15.40 -13.53
N LEU A 88 15.13 14.98 -12.94
CA LEU A 88 13.90 15.77 -12.78
C LEU A 88 13.86 16.56 -11.46
N LYS A 89 14.75 16.25 -10.51
CA LYS A 89 14.85 16.93 -9.20
C LYS A 89 15.54 18.29 -9.28
N LYS A 90 15.87 18.78 -10.48
CA LYS A 90 16.55 20.06 -10.69
C LYS A 90 15.59 21.13 -11.20
N LEU A 91 15.58 22.26 -10.50
CA LEU A 91 14.85 23.46 -10.87
C LEU A 91 15.85 24.51 -11.35
N ARG A 92 15.66 25.05 -12.55
CA ARG A 92 16.47 26.17 -13.03
C ARG A 92 15.77 27.47 -12.74
N ILE A 93 16.46 28.34 -12.02
CA ILE A 93 16.00 29.67 -11.65
C ILE A 93 16.74 30.70 -12.48
N ARG A 94 15.99 31.61 -13.10
CA ARG A 94 16.54 32.79 -13.78
C ARG A 94 16.07 34.07 -13.09
N ILE A 95 17.02 34.86 -12.60
CA ILE A 95 16.80 36.16 -11.96
C ILE A 95 17.66 37.17 -12.72
N ALA A 96 17.03 38.10 -13.43
CA ALA A 96 17.72 39.06 -14.31
C ALA A 96 18.77 38.34 -15.22
N ASP A 97 20.06 38.56 -14.96
CA ASP A 97 21.20 37.99 -15.70
C ASP A 97 21.87 36.78 -15.03
N LYS A 98 21.40 36.37 -13.84
CA LYS A 98 21.93 35.21 -13.13
C LYS A 98 21.01 34.01 -13.30
N THR A 99 21.60 32.89 -13.69
CA THR A 99 20.92 31.59 -13.75
C THR A 99 21.62 30.64 -12.81
N PHE A 100 20.86 29.96 -11.96
CA PHE A 100 21.38 28.90 -11.10
C PHE A 100 20.40 27.73 -11.04
N ASP A 101 20.96 26.54 -10.83
CA ASP A 101 20.18 25.32 -10.67
C ASP A 101 20.08 24.98 -9.19
N VAL A 102 18.88 24.59 -8.76
CA VAL A 102 18.60 24.11 -7.40
C VAL A 102 18.16 22.66 -7.48
N GLU A 103 18.84 21.79 -6.74
CA GLU A 103 18.49 20.39 -6.61
C GLU A 103 17.61 20.17 -5.37
N PHE A 104 16.49 19.48 -5.55
CA PHE A 104 15.52 19.19 -4.50
C PHE A 104 15.70 17.75 -4.02
N ASN A 105 16.06 17.58 -2.74
CA ASN A 105 16.12 16.27 -2.11
C ASN A 105 14.99 16.13 -1.07
N ALA A 106 13.87 15.58 -1.53
CA ALA A 106 12.72 15.29 -0.68
C ALA A 106 12.90 13.91 -0.02
N GLN A 107 13.27 13.88 1.27
CA GLN A 107 13.71 12.66 1.97
C GLN A 107 12.60 11.60 2.11
N ASP A 108 11.34 12.02 2.22
CA ASP A 108 10.17 11.15 2.44
C ASP A 108 9.24 11.05 1.21
N ALA A 109 9.63 11.62 0.07
CA ALA A 109 8.86 11.52 -1.15
C ALA A 109 9.06 10.14 -1.79
N THR A 110 7.97 9.40 -1.97
CA THR A 110 8.03 8.11 -2.67
C THR A 110 8.25 8.36 -4.15
N GLU A 111 9.30 7.77 -4.71
CA GLU A 111 9.49 7.78 -6.16
C GLU A 111 8.29 7.15 -6.86
N ARG A 112 7.92 7.68 -8.02
CA ARG A 112 6.87 7.05 -8.84
C ARG A 112 7.23 5.59 -9.09
N LEU A 113 6.35 4.69 -8.66
CA LEU A 113 6.49 3.25 -8.89
C LEU A 113 6.66 2.98 -10.38
N ILE A 114 7.82 2.45 -10.75
CA ILE A 114 8.05 1.89 -12.07
C ILE A 114 7.45 0.47 -12.05
N PRO A 115 6.50 0.13 -12.93
CA PRO A 115 5.96 -1.22 -13.00
C PRO A 115 7.08 -2.24 -13.17
N GLY A 116 7.25 -3.15 -12.20
CA GLY A 116 8.26 -4.22 -12.25
C GLY A 116 9.43 -4.10 -11.27
N SER A 117 9.60 -2.98 -10.55
CA SER A 117 10.59 -2.92 -9.47
C SER A 117 10.05 -3.59 -8.21
N SER A 118 10.52 -4.79 -7.90
CA SER A 118 10.18 -5.60 -6.72
C SER A 118 10.77 -5.06 -5.41
N ASN A 119 11.07 -3.76 -5.34
CA ASN A 119 11.48 -3.17 -4.09
C ASN A 119 10.18 -2.80 -3.36
N LEU A 120 9.77 -3.65 -2.41
CA LEU A 120 8.97 -3.20 -1.27
C LEU A 120 9.81 -2.14 -0.55
N SER A 121 9.82 -0.93 -1.10
CA SER A 121 10.44 0.23 -0.48
C SER A 121 9.83 0.37 0.90
N GLN A 122 10.67 0.40 1.93
CA GLN A 122 10.24 0.63 3.29
C GLN A 122 9.32 1.86 3.28
N LYS A 123 8.08 1.72 3.79
CA LYS A 123 7.13 2.84 3.83
C LYS A 123 7.83 4.06 4.43
N THR A 124 7.77 5.19 3.72
CA THR A 124 8.34 6.47 4.17
C THR A 124 7.71 6.87 5.49
N ARG A 125 8.37 7.74 6.26
CA ARG A 125 7.87 8.13 7.57
C ARG A 125 6.47 8.75 7.47
N THR A 126 6.25 9.56 6.44
CA THR A 126 4.94 10.17 6.14
C THR A 126 3.89 9.11 5.83
N ALA A 127 4.19 8.12 4.99
CA ALA A 127 3.25 7.03 4.69
C ALA A 127 2.87 6.24 5.95
N ARG A 128 3.83 5.96 6.84
CA ARG A 128 3.55 5.31 8.14
C ARG A 128 2.65 6.17 9.03
N CYS A 129 2.84 7.49 9.02
CA CYS A 129 2.03 8.43 9.79
C CYS A 129 0.59 8.49 9.25
N VAL A 130 0.42 8.57 7.93
CA VAL A 130 -0.91 8.53 7.30
C VAL A 130 -1.61 7.22 7.59
N ASP A 131 -0.93 6.07 7.45
CA ASP A 131 -1.49 4.76 7.81
C ASP A 131 -1.86 4.67 9.30
N ALA A 132 -1.11 5.32 10.18
CA ALA A 132 -1.41 5.34 11.60
C ALA A 132 -2.68 6.15 11.89
N TRP A 133 -2.81 7.31 11.26
CA TRP A 133 -4.01 8.14 11.38
C TRP A 133 -5.23 7.50 10.74
N SER A 134 -5.10 6.84 9.59
CA SER A 134 -6.21 6.13 8.96
C SER A 134 -6.75 5.03 9.88
N GLN A 135 -5.87 4.23 10.50
CA GLN A 135 -6.29 3.21 11.46
C GLN A 135 -7.00 3.82 12.68
N VAL A 136 -6.53 4.96 13.20
CA VAL A 136 -7.19 5.66 14.30
C VAL A 136 -8.60 6.09 13.92
N PHE A 137 -8.81 6.55 12.69
CA PHE A 137 -10.14 6.90 12.20
C PHE A 137 -11.03 5.67 12.01
N ASP A 138 -10.50 4.58 11.47
CA ASP A 138 -11.23 3.31 11.32
C ASP A 138 -11.68 2.78 12.70
N ASP A 139 -10.78 2.75 13.69
CA ASP A 139 -11.10 2.34 15.06
C ASP A 139 -12.18 3.22 15.71
N LEU A 140 -12.19 4.52 15.41
CA LEU A 140 -13.23 5.44 15.89
C LEU A 140 -14.57 5.19 15.20
N LEU A 141 -14.56 4.93 13.89
CA LEU A 141 -15.76 4.59 13.12
C LEU A 141 -16.39 3.29 13.63
N ASP A 142 -15.59 2.25 13.87
CA ASP A 142 -16.07 0.98 14.43
C ASP A 142 -16.75 1.19 15.80
N LYS A 143 -16.14 2.03 16.66
CA LYS A 143 -16.74 2.41 17.95
C LYS A 143 -18.03 3.20 17.82
N ALA A 144 -18.16 4.03 16.79
CA ALA A 144 -19.40 4.74 16.51
C ALA A 144 -20.51 3.76 16.13
N THR A 145 -20.20 2.78 15.27
CA THR A 145 -21.17 1.77 14.81
C THR A 145 -21.60 0.79 15.89
N ASP A 146 -20.75 0.51 16.88
CA ASP A 146 -21.09 -0.34 18.03
C ASP A 146 -21.98 0.37 19.06
N SER A 147 -22.03 1.70 19.03
CA SER A 147 -22.96 2.46 19.87
C SER A 147 -24.39 2.25 19.36
N LYS A 148 -25.26 1.70 20.21
CA LYS A 148 -26.62 1.21 19.88
C LYS A 148 -27.61 2.27 19.33
N ASP A 149 -27.16 3.49 19.09
CA ASP A 149 -27.99 4.56 18.55
C ASP A 149 -28.02 4.47 17.02
N GLU A 150 -28.97 3.68 16.51
CA GLU A 150 -29.18 3.31 15.09
C GLU A 150 -29.34 4.49 14.10
N TYR A 151 -29.29 5.75 14.55
CA TYR A 151 -29.62 6.92 13.72
C TYR A 151 -28.56 8.02 13.68
N THR A 152 -27.54 8.02 14.54
CA THR A 152 -26.51 9.07 14.53
C THR A 152 -25.13 8.45 14.72
N SER A 153 -24.31 8.45 13.67
CA SER A 153 -22.87 8.13 13.72
C SER A 153 -22.06 9.23 14.41
N GLU A 154 -22.58 9.80 15.48
CA GLU A 154 -21.99 10.92 16.19
C GLU A 154 -21.22 10.40 17.40
N ILE A 155 -19.91 10.65 17.42
CA ILE A 155 -19.05 10.32 18.54
C ILE A 155 -18.84 11.58 19.37
N SER A 156 -19.07 11.51 20.68
CA SER A 156 -18.73 12.61 21.60
C SER A 156 -17.22 12.87 21.60
N TRP A 157 -16.83 14.14 21.57
CA TRP A 157 -15.44 14.58 21.69
C TRP A 157 -14.75 14.06 22.97
N SER A 158 -15.49 13.84 24.06
CA SER A 158 -14.95 13.26 25.29
C SER A 158 -14.42 11.84 25.07
N VAL A 159 -15.14 11.02 24.31
CA VAL A 159 -14.76 9.63 24.00
C VAL A 159 -13.53 9.60 23.09
N ILE A 160 -13.45 10.52 22.14
CA ILE A 160 -12.29 10.68 21.26
C ILE A 160 -11.05 11.06 22.09
N LEU A 161 -11.18 12.04 23.00
CA LEU A 161 -10.09 12.46 23.88
C LEU A 161 -9.62 11.32 24.80
N ASP A 162 -10.55 10.56 25.39
CA ASP A 162 -10.22 9.40 26.22
C ASP A 162 -9.48 8.32 25.43
N TYR A 163 -9.90 8.07 24.19
CA TYR A 163 -9.22 7.12 23.31
C TYR A 163 -7.81 7.58 22.93
N LEU A 164 -7.62 8.85 22.56
CA LEU A 164 -6.29 9.40 22.26
C LEU A 164 -5.37 9.35 23.50
N ASN A 165 -5.92 9.62 24.69
CA ASN A 165 -5.19 9.50 25.95
C ASN A 165 -4.79 8.05 26.25
N GLN A 166 -5.64 7.07 25.93
CA GLN A 166 -5.30 5.64 26.03
C GLN A 166 -4.18 5.26 25.06
N ILE A 167 -4.26 5.68 23.79
CA ILE A 167 -3.19 5.45 22.81
C ILE A 167 -1.87 6.01 23.31
N ASN A 168 -1.86 7.22 23.85
CA ASN A 168 -0.65 7.86 24.36
C ASN A 168 -0.02 7.07 25.53
N LYS A 169 -0.85 6.52 26.43
CA LYS A 169 -0.39 5.65 27.53
C LYS A 169 0.19 4.33 27.02
N ASP A 170 -0.45 3.71 26.03
CA ASP A 170 -0.03 2.43 25.47
C ASP A 170 1.20 2.55 24.56
N ALA A 171 1.39 3.71 23.93
CA ALA A 171 2.48 3.98 22.99
C ALA A 171 3.87 3.81 23.61
N ALA A 172 4.02 3.86 24.94
CA ALA A 172 5.29 3.57 25.59
C ALA A 172 5.62 2.05 25.62
N LYS A 173 4.61 1.19 25.70
CA LYS A 173 4.76 -0.24 26.02
C LYS A 173 4.50 -1.16 24.83
N GLU A 174 3.56 -0.80 23.97
CA GLU A 174 3.14 -1.64 22.84
C GLU A 174 3.31 -0.90 21.51
N PRO A 175 3.55 -1.61 20.40
CA PRO A 175 3.43 -1.05 19.06
C PRO A 175 1.96 -0.73 18.78
N ARG A 176 1.73 0.14 17.78
CA ARG A 176 0.38 0.54 17.36
C ARG A 176 -0.47 -0.69 17.03
N LYS A 177 -1.75 -0.70 17.43
CA LYS A 177 -2.66 -1.78 17.03
C LYS A 177 -3.06 -1.55 15.58
N ALA A 178 -2.38 -2.22 14.65
CA ALA A 178 -2.81 -2.26 13.25
C ALA A 178 -3.92 -3.30 13.06
N LEU A 179 -4.72 -3.17 11.99
CA LEU A 179 -5.76 -4.14 11.62
C LEU A 179 -5.27 -5.60 11.67
N ILE A 180 -4.04 -5.87 11.20
CA ILE A 180 -3.47 -7.23 11.22
C ILE A 180 -3.32 -7.81 12.62
N VAL A 181 -3.13 -6.97 13.65
CA VAL A 181 -3.07 -7.42 15.04
C VAL A 181 -4.44 -7.90 15.48
N GLY A 182 -5.51 -7.15 15.16
CA GLY A 182 -6.89 -7.57 15.45
C GLY A 182 -7.26 -8.86 14.71
N ILE A 183 -6.95 -8.94 13.41
CA ILE A 183 -7.15 -10.15 12.62
C ILE A 183 -6.40 -11.33 13.23
N ALA A 184 -5.14 -11.15 13.62
CA ALA A 184 -4.34 -12.21 14.23
C ALA A 184 -4.94 -12.68 15.57
N GLU A 185 -5.36 -11.76 16.44
CA GLU A 185 -6.01 -12.07 17.71
C GLU A 185 -7.27 -12.93 17.51
N ASP A 186 -8.10 -12.59 16.53
CA ASP A 186 -9.38 -13.28 16.29
C ASP A 186 -9.22 -14.60 15.52
N MET A 187 -8.31 -14.63 14.55
CA MET A 187 -8.22 -15.70 13.55
C MET A 187 -7.19 -16.78 13.86
N ILE A 188 -6.28 -16.57 14.81
CA ILE A 188 -5.17 -17.52 15.12
C ILE A 188 -5.66 -18.95 15.35
N ASN A 189 -6.81 -19.12 16.01
CA ASN A 189 -7.39 -20.44 16.27
C ASN A 189 -8.35 -20.91 15.17
N ARG A 190 -8.98 -19.98 14.43
CA ARG A 190 -10.06 -20.29 13.47
C ARG A 190 -9.53 -20.68 12.09
N LEU A 191 -8.42 -20.08 11.66
CA LEU A 191 -7.84 -20.36 10.35
C LEU A 191 -7.37 -21.80 10.17
N PRO A 192 -6.61 -22.41 11.10
CA PRO A 192 -6.18 -23.80 10.94
C PRO A 192 -7.35 -24.77 10.78
N ILE A 193 -8.44 -24.53 11.51
CA ILE A 193 -9.67 -25.32 11.43
C ILE A 193 -10.29 -25.14 10.04
N THR A 194 -10.42 -23.91 9.57
CA THR A 194 -11.03 -23.57 8.27
C THR A 194 -10.22 -24.12 7.09
N VAL A 195 -8.90 -24.09 7.17
CA VAL A 195 -8.01 -24.67 6.15
C VAL A 195 -8.12 -26.19 6.12
N THR A 196 -8.21 -26.83 7.29
CA THR A 196 -8.39 -28.29 7.38
C THR A 196 -9.75 -28.72 6.83
N SER A 197 -10.79 -27.91 7.04
CA SER A 197 -12.13 -28.12 6.52
C SER A 197 -12.40 -27.45 5.15
N ALA A 198 -11.34 -27.14 4.39
CA ALA A 198 -11.46 -26.49 3.09
C ALA A 198 -12.44 -27.23 2.16
N ARG A 199 -13.23 -26.46 1.40
CA ARG A 199 -14.31 -27.02 0.58
C ARG A 199 -13.75 -27.97 -0.45
N LYS A 200 -14.30 -29.19 -0.51
CA LYS A 200 -13.94 -30.20 -1.50
C LYS A 200 -15.11 -30.44 -2.44
N ILE A 201 -14.83 -30.46 -3.75
CA ILE A 201 -15.81 -30.82 -4.77
C ILE A 201 -15.34 -32.11 -5.43
N LEU A 202 -16.21 -33.12 -5.49
CA LEU A 202 -15.96 -34.34 -6.24
C LEU A 202 -16.33 -34.08 -7.71
N LEU A 203 -15.31 -33.97 -8.56
CA LEU A 203 -15.50 -33.83 -10.00
C LEU A 203 -15.51 -35.20 -10.67
N ARG A 204 -16.51 -35.40 -11.53
CA ARG A 204 -16.61 -36.57 -12.40
C ARG A 204 -15.66 -36.38 -13.58
N CYS A 205 -14.56 -37.11 -13.59
CA CYS A 205 -13.54 -37.06 -14.65
C CYS A 205 -13.43 -38.42 -15.34
N ARG A 206 -12.90 -38.45 -16.56
CA ARG A 206 -12.58 -39.70 -17.27
C ARG A 206 -11.09 -39.92 -17.19
N ASP A 207 -10.68 -41.09 -16.72
CA ASP A 207 -9.27 -41.43 -16.58
C ASP A 207 -9.03 -42.91 -16.85
N PHE A 208 -7.79 -43.26 -17.18
CA PHE A 208 -7.38 -44.63 -17.41
C PHE A 208 -7.12 -45.33 -16.09
N VAL A 209 -8.00 -46.26 -15.75
CA VAL A 209 -7.96 -47.02 -14.50
C VAL A 209 -7.53 -48.46 -14.79
N PRO A 210 -6.73 -49.10 -13.93
CA PRO A 210 -6.43 -50.52 -14.07
C PRO A 210 -7.70 -51.38 -14.16
N ILE A 211 -7.68 -52.46 -14.96
CA ILE A 211 -8.85 -53.33 -15.17
C ILE A 211 -9.54 -53.73 -13.86
N HIS A 212 -8.76 -54.10 -12.84
CA HIS A 212 -9.30 -54.55 -11.55
C HIS A 212 -10.02 -53.45 -10.74
N ARG A 213 -9.84 -52.17 -11.10
CA ARG A 213 -10.52 -51.00 -10.49
C ARG A 213 -11.59 -50.39 -11.39
N PHE A 214 -11.89 -51.01 -12.54
CA PHE A 214 -12.95 -50.58 -13.43
C PHE A 214 -14.31 -50.82 -12.77
N GLN A 215 -15.06 -49.74 -12.46
CA GLN A 215 -16.38 -49.82 -11.81
C GLN A 215 -17.46 -49.10 -12.63
N GLU A 216 -17.25 -47.81 -12.91
CA GLU A 216 -18.26 -46.96 -13.54
C GLU A 216 -17.82 -46.55 -14.95
N SER A 217 -18.74 -46.67 -15.92
CA SER A 217 -18.53 -46.24 -17.31
C SER A 217 -19.68 -45.37 -17.77
N ASP A 218 -19.38 -44.38 -18.61
CA ASP A 218 -20.39 -43.59 -19.30
C ASP A 218 -20.40 -43.88 -20.81
N VAL A 219 -21.28 -43.19 -21.55
CA VAL A 219 -21.42 -43.38 -22.99
C VAL A 219 -20.09 -43.12 -23.73
N HIS A 220 -19.25 -42.21 -23.25
CA HIS A 220 -17.97 -41.91 -23.87
C HIS A 220 -16.95 -43.03 -23.59
N CYS A 221 -16.88 -43.52 -22.35
CA CYS A 221 -16.08 -44.69 -21.98
C CYS A 221 -16.48 -45.92 -22.79
N LEU A 222 -17.79 -46.16 -22.98
CA LEU A 222 -18.29 -47.28 -23.77
C LEU A 222 -17.95 -47.12 -25.26
N ARG A 223 -18.10 -45.92 -25.82
CA ARG A 223 -17.69 -45.64 -27.21
C ARG A 223 -16.21 -45.92 -27.42
N TRP A 224 -15.36 -45.46 -26.49
CA TRP A 224 -13.93 -45.75 -26.51
C TRP A 224 -13.65 -47.26 -26.39
N TYR A 225 -14.37 -47.96 -25.50
CA TYR A 225 -14.22 -49.40 -25.26
C TYR A 225 -14.61 -50.27 -26.47
N VAL A 226 -15.66 -49.89 -27.20
CA VAL A 226 -16.09 -50.58 -28.44
C VAL A 226 -15.06 -50.41 -29.55
N GLN A 227 -14.38 -49.27 -29.62
CA GLN A 227 -13.32 -48.99 -30.58
C GLN A 227 -12.02 -49.77 -30.31
N GLN A 228 -11.83 -50.29 -29.09
CA GLN A 228 -10.63 -51.07 -28.79
C GLN A 228 -10.69 -52.46 -29.43
N PRO A 229 -9.60 -52.91 -30.07
CA PRO A 229 -9.51 -54.26 -30.62
C PRO A 229 -9.52 -55.30 -29.48
N GLY A 230 -10.07 -56.48 -29.77
CA GLY A 230 -10.19 -57.58 -28.82
C GLY A 230 -11.62 -57.93 -28.46
N GLY A 231 -11.85 -59.18 -28.06
CA GLY A 231 -13.14 -59.70 -27.60
C GLY A 231 -13.29 -59.64 -26.08
N THR A 232 -12.18 -59.74 -25.35
CA THR A 232 -12.16 -59.76 -23.87
C THR A 232 -11.80 -58.39 -23.28
N LYS A 233 -12.10 -58.18 -21.99
CA LYS A 233 -11.76 -56.93 -21.28
C LYS A 233 -10.25 -56.73 -21.21
N GLU A 234 -9.53 -57.82 -21.03
CA GLU A 234 -8.08 -57.93 -20.92
C GLU A 234 -7.39 -57.57 -22.23
N GLU A 235 -7.91 -58.07 -23.35
CA GLU A 235 -7.45 -57.71 -24.70
C GLU A 235 -7.70 -56.24 -25.00
N LYS A 236 -8.91 -55.74 -24.70
CA LYS A 236 -9.31 -54.35 -24.95
C LYS A 236 -8.54 -53.32 -24.12
N ALA A 237 -7.98 -53.71 -22.99
CA ALA A 237 -7.15 -52.85 -22.15
C ALA A 237 -5.70 -52.75 -22.65
N GLY A 238 -5.32 -53.58 -23.62
CA GLY A 238 -4.00 -53.64 -24.22
C GLY A 238 -2.88 -53.94 -23.22
N ASN A 239 -1.64 -53.67 -23.64
CA ASN A 239 -0.43 -54.00 -22.85
C ASN A 239 -0.40 -53.32 -21.46
N LYS A 240 -1.00 -52.13 -21.34
CA LYS A 240 -1.01 -51.38 -20.07
C LYS A 240 -2.08 -51.86 -19.10
N GLN A 241 -2.99 -52.75 -19.52
CA GLN A 241 -4.08 -53.29 -18.71
C GLN A 241 -4.91 -52.19 -18.01
N ARG A 242 -5.19 -51.11 -18.75
CA ARG A 242 -6.00 -49.97 -18.30
C ARG A 242 -7.17 -49.72 -19.23
N LEU A 243 -8.31 -49.37 -18.65
CA LEU A 243 -9.53 -49.01 -19.37
C LEU A 243 -9.97 -47.60 -19.00
N LEU A 244 -10.57 -46.89 -19.95
CA LEU A 244 -11.15 -45.58 -19.68
C LEU A 244 -12.39 -45.74 -18.80
N ALA A 245 -12.35 -45.18 -17.61
CA ALA A 245 -13.43 -45.24 -16.63
C ALA A 245 -13.81 -43.85 -16.14
N VAL A 246 -15.00 -43.74 -15.59
CA VAL A 246 -15.44 -42.57 -14.84
C VAL A 246 -14.86 -42.66 -13.43
N VAL A 247 -14.11 -41.64 -13.02
CA VAL A 247 -13.52 -41.53 -11.69
C VAL A 247 -13.98 -40.23 -11.04
N ARG A 248 -14.31 -40.28 -9.75
CA ARG A 248 -14.53 -39.09 -8.93
C ARG A 248 -13.21 -38.69 -8.29
N LYS A 249 -12.71 -37.49 -8.62
CA LYS A 249 -11.49 -36.94 -8.02
C LYS A 249 -11.87 -35.76 -7.12
N GLU A 250 -11.22 -35.67 -5.97
CA GLU A 250 -11.33 -34.51 -5.10
C GLU A 250 -10.66 -33.31 -5.75
N PHE A 251 -11.37 -32.19 -5.80
CA PHE A 251 -10.90 -30.93 -6.33
C PHE A 251 -11.09 -29.83 -5.29
N PHE A 252 -10.03 -29.08 -5.03
CA PHE A 252 -9.96 -28.04 -3.99
C PHE A 252 -10.02 -26.63 -4.56
N ASN A 253 -10.01 -26.47 -5.88
CA ASN A 253 -9.96 -25.16 -6.51
C ASN A 253 -11.38 -24.59 -6.67
N THR A 254 -11.98 -24.25 -5.53
CA THR A 254 -13.24 -23.50 -5.45
C THR A 254 -12.95 -22.03 -5.22
N LEU A 255 -13.90 -21.15 -5.54
CA LEU A 255 -13.74 -19.71 -5.35
C LEU A 255 -13.49 -19.36 -3.87
N GLU A 256 -14.15 -20.06 -2.94
CA GLU A 256 -13.98 -19.84 -1.51
C GLU A 256 -12.56 -20.17 -1.06
N ASN A 257 -12.01 -21.28 -1.53
CA ASN A 257 -10.63 -21.68 -1.20
C ASN A 257 -9.61 -20.75 -1.86
N GLN A 258 -9.89 -20.22 -3.06
CA GLN A 258 -9.05 -19.21 -3.70
C GLN A 258 -9.04 -17.91 -2.90
N VAL A 259 -10.21 -17.44 -2.45
CA VAL A 259 -10.35 -16.25 -1.61
C VAL A 259 -9.63 -16.45 -0.28
N LEU A 260 -9.80 -17.61 0.38
CA LEU A 260 -9.10 -17.93 1.61
C LEU A 260 -7.57 -17.92 1.41
N LYS A 261 -7.09 -18.48 0.30
CA LYS A 261 -5.67 -18.48 -0.05
C LYS A 261 -5.14 -17.06 -0.26
N ASP A 262 -5.86 -16.22 -1.00
CA ASP A 262 -5.49 -14.82 -1.23
C ASP A 262 -5.46 -14.02 0.07
N PHE A 263 -6.47 -14.22 0.92
CA PHE A 263 -6.54 -13.64 2.26
C PHE A 263 -5.30 -13.99 3.09
N ILE A 264 -4.92 -15.28 3.18
CA ILE A 264 -3.73 -15.72 3.91
C ILE A 264 -2.45 -15.08 3.36
N ILE A 265 -2.31 -15.01 2.03
CA ILE A 265 -1.14 -14.38 1.39
C ILE A 265 -1.04 -12.90 1.77
N ARG A 266 -2.14 -12.16 1.71
CA ARG A 266 -2.20 -10.74 2.11
C ARG A 266 -1.89 -10.56 3.59
N CYS A 267 -2.47 -11.41 4.45
CA CYS A 267 -2.19 -11.41 5.88
C CYS A 267 -0.70 -11.62 6.17
N ASN A 268 -0.05 -12.60 5.54
CA ASN A 268 1.37 -12.86 5.75
C ASN A 268 2.25 -11.66 5.31
N LEU A 269 1.90 -11.06 4.18
CA LEU A 269 2.57 -9.87 3.66
C LEU A 269 2.40 -8.66 4.58
N GLU A 270 1.20 -8.41 5.11
CA GLU A 270 0.94 -7.34 6.08
C GLU A 270 1.58 -7.62 7.45
N SER A 271 1.58 -8.87 7.93
CA SER A 271 2.29 -9.28 9.14
C SER A 271 3.79 -8.99 9.03
N SER A 272 4.39 -9.36 7.90
CA SER A 272 5.79 -9.08 7.61
C SER A 272 6.07 -7.57 7.58
N ARG A 273 5.20 -6.78 6.94
CA ARG A 273 5.31 -5.31 6.91
C ARG A 273 5.21 -4.69 8.30
N TYR A 274 4.28 -5.16 9.12
CA TYR A 274 4.08 -4.70 10.49
C TYR A 274 5.32 -4.99 11.36
N LEU A 275 5.84 -6.22 11.32
CA LEU A 275 7.05 -6.61 12.06
C LEU A 275 8.31 -5.85 11.61
N GLN A 276 8.40 -5.53 10.31
CA GLN A 276 9.49 -4.71 9.77
C GLN A 276 9.37 -3.23 10.15
N GLY A 277 8.15 -2.71 10.33
CA GLY A 277 7.91 -1.32 10.74
C GLY A 277 8.18 -1.08 12.23
N GLU A 278 7.94 -2.08 13.07
CA GLU A 278 7.96 -1.98 14.53
C GLU A 278 9.21 -2.65 15.15
N GLN A 279 10.38 -2.50 14.52
CA GLN A 279 11.60 -3.22 14.93
C GLN A 279 12.03 -2.91 16.38
N ASP A 280 11.69 -1.72 16.87
CA ASP A 280 12.04 -1.26 18.21
C ASP A 280 11.29 -2.02 19.32
N LYS A 281 10.14 -2.64 18.98
CA LYS A 281 9.23 -3.29 19.95
C LYS A 281 8.87 -4.73 19.60
N LYS A 282 9.82 -5.49 19.03
CA LYS A 282 9.62 -6.91 18.64
C LYS A 282 9.18 -7.83 19.78
N LYS A 283 9.54 -7.52 21.03
CA LYS A 283 9.17 -8.32 22.22
C LYS A 283 7.79 -7.98 22.79
N SER A 284 7.08 -7.02 22.22
CA SER A 284 5.75 -6.67 22.70
C SER A 284 4.75 -7.80 22.45
N ARG A 285 3.73 -7.91 23.32
CA ARG A 285 2.64 -8.89 23.18
C ARG A 285 2.03 -8.87 21.78
N ARG A 286 1.71 -7.67 21.26
CA ARG A 286 1.10 -7.52 19.92
C ARG A 286 2.01 -8.02 18.80
N ALA A 287 3.32 -7.75 18.88
CA ALA A 287 4.29 -8.22 17.90
C ALA A 287 4.43 -9.75 17.95
N MET A 288 4.44 -10.35 19.14
CA MET A 288 4.48 -11.80 19.30
C MET A 288 3.23 -12.49 18.76
N VAL A 289 2.04 -11.91 18.94
CA VAL A 289 0.80 -12.46 18.38
C VAL A 289 0.87 -12.50 16.85
N VAL A 290 1.26 -11.38 16.22
CA VAL A 290 1.41 -11.32 14.75
C VAL A 290 2.50 -12.28 14.27
N GLN A 291 3.60 -12.43 15.01
CA GLN A 291 4.65 -13.38 14.67
C GLN A 291 4.19 -14.84 14.77
N SER A 292 3.35 -15.18 15.76
CA SER A 292 2.79 -16.53 15.90
C SER A 292 1.70 -16.85 14.86
N TYR A 293 1.12 -15.82 14.26
CA TYR A 293 0.08 -15.92 13.24
C TYR A 293 0.63 -16.10 11.82
N GLN A 294 1.89 -15.70 11.59
CA GLN A 294 2.58 -15.84 10.30
C GLN A 294 2.89 -17.30 9.96
#